data_AF-A0A2J8WJG2-F1
#
_entry.id   AF-A0A2J8WJG2-F1
#
_cell.length_a   1.000
_cell.length_b   1.000
_cell.length_c   1.000
_cell.angle_alpha   90.00
_cell.angle_beta   90.00
_cell.angle_gamma   90.00
#
_symmetry.space_group_name_H-M   'P 1'
#
loop_
_entity.id
_entity.type
_entity.pdbx_description
1 polymer ?
#
loop_
_entity_poly.entity_id
_entity_poly.type
_entity_poly.pdbx_seq_one_letter_code
_entity_poly.pdbx_strand_id
1 'polypeptide(L)' 'MSGTKPDILWAPHQVDRFVVCDSELSLYHVESTVNSELKAGSLRLSEDSAATLLSINSDTPYMK' A
#
# COMPACT_ATOMS: atom_id res chain seq x y z
N MET A 1 10.12 14.15 -17.64
CA MET A 1 9.12 14.06 -16.56
C MET A 1 9.88 13.55 -15.34
N SER A 2 10.27 14.43 -14.42
CA SER A 2 10.90 13.97 -13.16
C SER A 2 9.85 13.15 -12.44
N GLY A 3 10.07 11.84 -12.32
CA GLY A 3 9.16 10.97 -11.56
C GLY A 3 9.05 11.53 -10.15
N THR A 4 7.87 12.02 -9.80
CA THR A 4 7.55 12.43 -8.43
C THR A 4 7.76 11.19 -7.57
N LYS A 5 8.69 11.31 -6.61
CA LYS A 5 8.86 10.25 -5.62
C LYS A 5 7.57 10.20 -4.80
N PRO A 6 6.87 9.07 -4.73
CA PRO A 6 5.63 8.99 -3.99
C PRO A 6 5.91 9.24 -2.50
N ASP A 7 5.04 10.01 -1.86
CA ASP A 7 5.10 10.23 -0.41
C ASP A 7 4.47 9.02 0.31
N ILE A 8 5.06 8.63 1.44
CA ILE A 8 4.57 7.50 2.24
C ILE A 8 4.14 8.02 3.60
N LEU A 9 2.87 7.76 3.95
CA LEU A 9 2.28 8.13 5.23
C LEU A 9 2.00 6.88 6.05
N TRP A 10 2.46 6.88 7.31
CA TRP A 10 2.25 5.79 8.24
C TRP A 10 1.18 6.16 9.27
N ALA A 11 0.26 5.24 9.55
CA ALA A 11 -0.73 5.45 10.59
C ALA A 11 -0.11 5.13 11.97
N PRO A 12 -0.05 6.08 12.93
CA PRO A 12 0.58 5.85 14.23
C PRO A 12 -0.09 4.74 15.05
N HIS A 13 -1.34 4.37 14.73
CA HIS A 13 -2.10 3.35 15.43
C HIS A 13 -2.30 2.05 14.62
N GLN A 14 -1.80 1.99 13.38
CA GLN A 14 -1.85 0.79 12.54
C GLN A 14 -0.47 0.56 11.92
N VAL A 15 0.39 -0.08 12.71
CA VAL A 15 1.78 -0.39 12.35
C VAL A 15 1.92 -1.46 11.26
N ASP A 16 0.81 -2.03 10.83
CA ASP A 16 0.74 -2.96 9.71
C ASP A 16 0.32 -2.24 8.42
N ARG A 17 0.11 -0.92 8.43
CA ARG A 17 -0.50 -0.20 7.28
C ARG A 17 0.18 1.11 6.96
N PHE A 18 0.21 1.41 5.67
CA PHE A 18 0.69 2.69 5.15
C PHE A 18 -0.11 3.13 3.92
N VAL A 19 -0.09 4.42 3.66
CA VAL A 19 -0.68 5.04 2.48
C VAL A 19 0.42 5.57 1.59
N VAL A 20 0.32 5.29 0.29
CA VAL A 20 1.14 5.91 -0.74
C VAL A 20 0.35 7.05 -1.36
N CYS A 21 0.96 8.23 -1.40
CA CYS A 21 0.42 9.43 -2.02
C CYS A 21 1.21 9.77 -3.29
N ASP A 22 0.59 9.51 -4.44
CA ASP A 22 1.08 9.95 -5.75
C ASP A 22 -0.07 10.66 -6.50
N SER A 23 -0.44 10.22 -7.71
CA SER A 23 -1.67 10.67 -8.37
C SER A 23 -2.95 10.20 -7.65
N GLU A 24 -2.85 9.10 -6.92
CA GLU A 24 -3.93 8.46 -6.18
C GLU A 24 -3.47 8.13 -4.75
N LEU A 25 -4.43 7.88 -3.86
CA LEU A 25 -4.20 7.42 -2.49
C LEU A 25 -4.42 5.92 -2.43
N SER A 26 -3.34 5.18 -2.20
CA SER A 26 -3.36 3.72 -2.14
C SER A 26 -3.03 3.25 -0.72
N LEU A 27 -3.93 2.50 -0.10
CA LEU A 27 -3.73 1.90 1.22
C LEU A 27 -3.15 0.49 1.07
N TYR A 28 -2.05 0.24 1.76
CA TYR A 28 -1.39 -1.06 1.80
C TYR A 28 -1.37 -1.65 3.21
N HIS A 29 -1.39 -2.97 3.28
CA HIS A 29 -1.19 -3.77 4.48
C HIS A 29 0.08 -4.60 4.38
N VAL A 30 0.96 -4.48 5.37
CA VAL A 30 2.24 -5.19 5.47
C VAL A 30 2.04 -6.50 6.21
N GLU A 31 2.37 -7.60 5.54
CA GLU A 31 2.31 -8.95 6.08
C GLU A 31 3.70 -9.60 6.01
N SER A 32 3.97 -10.51 6.95
CA SER A 32 5.19 -11.33 6.89
C SER A 32 5.04 -12.42 5.83
N THR A 33 6.07 -12.59 5.01
CA THR A 33 6.14 -13.62 3.97
C THR A 33 6.61 -14.97 4.50
N VAL A 34 7.04 -15.04 5.78
CA VAL A 34 7.64 -16.24 6.38
C VAL A 34 6.68 -17.43 6.42
N ASN A 35 5.36 -17.19 6.42
CA ASN A 35 4.33 -18.24 6.51
C ASN A 35 3.16 -18.08 5.51
N SER A 36 3.22 -17.13 4.57
CA SER A 36 2.09 -16.83 3.69
C SER A 36 2.52 -16.66 2.25
N GLU A 37 1.79 -17.30 1.33
CA GLU A 37 1.95 -17.05 -0.10
C GLU A 37 1.59 -15.59 -0.41
N LEU A 38 2.40 -14.94 -1.25
CA LEU A 38 2.15 -13.57 -1.70
C LEU A 38 0.85 -13.54 -2.51
N LYS A 39 -0.14 -12.77 -2.04
CA LYS A 39 -1.38 -12.55 -2.78
C LYS A 39 -1.08 -11.84 -4.11
N ALA A 40 -1.87 -12.11 -5.13
CA ALA A 40 -1.78 -11.38 -6.39
C ALA A 40 -1.90 -9.86 -6.15
N GLY A 41 -0.97 -9.08 -6.70
CA GLY A 41 -0.91 -7.62 -6.46
C GLY A 41 -0.13 -7.20 -5.21
N SER A 42 0.54 -8.14 -4.51
CA SER A 42 1.42 -7.81 -3.39
C SER A 42 2.77 -7.28 -3.87
N LEU A 43 3.23 -6.17 -3.27
CA LEU A 43 4.55 -5.60 -3.46
C LEU A 43 5.50 -6.13 -2.38
N ARG A 44 6.56 -6.81 -2.80
CA ARG A 44 7.59 -7.28 -1.85
C ARG A 44 8.41 -6.10 -1.33
N LEU A 45 8.46 -5.94 -0.01
CA LEU A 45 9.20 -4.87 0.66
C LEU A 45 10.60 -5.33 1.09
N SER A 46 10.71 -6.57 1.58
CA SER A 46 11.96 -7.23 1.95
C SER A 46 11.87 -8.74 1.71
N GLU A 47 12.87 -9.50 2.14
CA GLU A 47 12.85 -10.97 2.09
C GLU A 47 11.70 -11.55 2.93
N ASP A 48 11.43 -10.93 4.09
CA ASP A 48 10.49 -11.42 5.10
C ASP A 48 9.17 -10.64 5.16
N SER A 49 8.98 -9.62 4.31
CA SER A 49 7.79 -8.77 4.33
C SER A 49 7.31 -8.33 2.95
N ALA A 50 5.99 -8.19 2.83
CA ALA A 50 5.34 -7.68 1.63
C ALA A 50 4.10 -6.85 1.97
N ALA A 51 3.76 -5.95 1.06
CA ALA A 51 2.62 -5.06 1.12
C ALA A 51 1.53 -5.51 0.16
N THR A 52 0.37 -5.85 0.68
CA THR A 52 -0.84 -6.14 -0.11
C THR A 52 -1.66 -4.86 -0.26
N LEU A 53 -2.07 -4.51 -1.48
CA LEU A 53 -2.97 -3.38 -1.72
C LEU A 53 -4.37 -3.70 -1.15
N LEU A 54 -4.89 -2.79 -0.32
CA LEU A 54 -6.23 -2.90 0.27
C LEU A 54 -7.29 -2.09 -0.46
N SER A 55 -6.97 -0.86 -0.86
CA SER A 55 -7.94 0.06 -1.47
C SER A 55 -7.23 1.22 -2.16
N ILE A 56 -7.85 1.76 -3.20
CA ILE A 56 -7.45 2.99 -3.88
C ILE A 56 -8.63 3.97 -3.85
N ASN A 57 -8.37 5.26 -3.64
CA ASN A 57 -9.42 6.28 -3.60
C ASN A 57 -10.18 6.47 -4.93
N SER A 58 -9.58 6.10 -6.06
CA SER A 58 -10.17 6.20 -7.40
C SER A 58 -11.31 5.19 -7.65
N ASP A 59 -11.38 4.11 -6.87
CA ASP A 59 -12.44 3.09 -6.98
C ASP A 59 -13.81 3.58 -6.48
N THR A 60 -13.85 4.74 -5.82
CA THR A 60 -15.09 5.40 -5.39
C THR A 60 -15.21 6.77 -6.05
N PRO A 61 -15.97 6.92 -7.16
CA PRO A 61 -16.32 8.24 -7.64
C PRO A 61 -17.12 8.95 -6.55
N TYR A 62 -16.52 9.99 -5.97
CA TYR A 62 -17.22 10.92 -5.08
C TYR A 62 -18.19 11.77 -5.92
N MET A 63 -19.32 11.16 -6.30
CA MET A 63 -20.42 11.82 -7.00
C MET A 63 -21.74 11.27 -6.43
N LYS A 64 -22.33 12.03 -5.51
CA LYS A 64 -23.78 12.11 -5.34
C LYS A 64 -24.21 13.51 -5.76
#